data_AF-E1SUW5-F1
#
_entry.id   AF-E1SUW5-F1
#
_cell.length_a   1.000
_cell.length_b   1.000
_cell.length_c   1.000
_cell.angle_alpha   90.00
_cell.angle_beta   90.00
_cell.angle_gamma   90.00
#
_symmetry.space_group_name_H-M   'P 1'
#
loop_
_entity.id
_entity.type
_entity.pdbx_description
1 polymer ?
#
loop_
_entity_poly.entity_id
_entity_poly.type
_entity_poly.pdbx_seq_one_letter_code
_entity_poly.pdbx_strand_id
1 'polypeptide(L)'
;MIDALFTQEVQLGIDIATSATIIGAMLSWFIESRRQAKKSRERGISDQARASSLSKVQSILYEFENSFSDLIASAQTFERPIDNRSGDRLGEYLRHHPEFIDVSSERLGNFYQEVDRFYESIQKRRYSLLPVLDSLHSGDKFMYDLKQDIQQVGELYNKLNSGWSQLLREFHAVYKEYYPIVLADENHNKSQEEMVGLLLEREDYIRAMLSILLDKSYWTWVESFVPKEMEEAYKTMLETNERDAAALNRAAVNFTGHLLKDPYRLFAQILRRTSVEVQTARIECKDILIKLSALTHKLLSNQEVNLDDLIKKYETEDYLGKERFIH
;
A
#
# COMPACT_ATOMS: atom_id res chain seq x y z
N MET A 1 53.44 -11.90 102.03
CA MET A 1 54.08 -10.95 101.11
C MET A 1 53.10 -10.76 99.96
N ILE A 2 52.30 -9.69 100.05
CA ILE A 2 51.67 -8.93 98.96
C ILE A 2 50.71 -9.79 98.10
N ASP A 3 49.44 -9.97 98.48
CA ASP A 3 48.34 -9.00 98.43
C ASP A 3 48.24 -8.17 97.15
N ALA A 4 47.16 -8.45 96.43
CA ALA A 4 46.46 -7.60 95.47
C ALA A 4 47.24 -7.18 94.22
N LEU A 5 46.61 -7.37 93.05
CA LEU A 5 45.93 -6.25 92.40
C LEU A 5 45.44 -6.62 90.99
N PHE A 6 44.13 -6.39 90.83
CA PHE A 6 43.37 -6.16 89.60
C PHE A 6 43.09 -7.39 88.73
N THR A 7 41.89 -7.99 88.82
CA THR A 7 40.68 -7.50 88.12
C THR A 7 41.00 -6.81 86.81
N GLN A 8 41.03 -7.58 85.73
CA GLN A 8 40.49 -7.08 84.49
C GLN A 8 39.68 -8.20 83.87
N GLU A 9 38.37 -8.00 83.91
CA GLU A 9 37.47 -8.45 82.87
C GLU A 9 38.22 -8.37 81.54
N VAL A 10 38.70 -9.50 81.01
CA VAL A 10 39.04 -9.54 79.60
C VAL A 10 37.70 -9.52 78.92
N GLN A 11 37.29 -8.28 78.70
CA GLN A 11 36.22 -7.79 77.86
C GLN A 11 35.97 -8.80 76.74
N LEU A 12 35.04 -9.72 77.00
CA LEU A 12 34.19 -10.37 76.00
C LEU A 12 33.28 -9.29 75.39
N GLY A 13 33.87 -8.18 74.96
CA GLY A 13 33.34 -7.38 73.89
C GLY A 13 33.76 -8.08 72.61
N ILE A 14 33.17 -9.25 72.33
CA ILE A 14 32.88 -9.55 70.92
C ILE A 14 32.01 -8.39 70.53
N ASP A 15 32.62 -7.43 69.86
CA ASP A 15 32.06 -6.13 69.59
C ASP A 15 30.74 -6.39 68.84
N ILE A 16 29.63 -6.28 69.58
CA ILE A 16 28.28 -6.59 69.11
C ILE A 16 27.97 -5.65 67.96
N ALA A 17 28.59 -4.46 67.95
CA ALA A 17 28.54 -3.52 66.86
C ALA A 17 29.23 -4.05 65.59
N THR A 18 30.46 -4.58 65.62
CA THR A 18 31.09 -5.16 64.41
C THR A 18 30.40 -6.45 63.96
N SER A 19 29.93 -7.27 64.89
CA SER A 19 29.19 -8.52 64.59
C SER A 19 27.84 -8.23 63.93
N ALA A 20 27.09 -7.27 64.46
CA ALA A 20 25.84 -6.79 63.87
C ALA A 20 26.08 -6.03 62.56
N THR A 21 27.24 -5.38 62.39
CA THR A 21 27.61 -4.70 61.14
C THR A 21 27.94 -5.70 60.04
N ILE A 22 28.64 -6.80 60.34
CA ILE A 22 28.93 -7.87 59.36
C ILE A 22 27.64 -8.60 58.96
N ILE A 23 26.78 -8.92 59.93
CA ILE A 23 25.48 -9.56 59.67
C ILE A 23 24.54 -8.61 58.92
N GLY A 24 24.52 -7.32 59.28
CA GLY A 24 23.77 -6.27 58.58
C GLY A 24 24.27 -6.01 57.17
N ALA A 25 25.59 -6.05 56.94
CA ALA A 25 26.19 -5.92 55.61
C ALA A 25 25.94 -7.16 54.74
N MET A 26 25.96 -8.37 55.30
CA MET A 26 25.59 -9.59 54.57
C MET A 26 24.10 -9.65 54.25
N LEU A 27 23.21 -9.25 55.16
CA LEU A 27 21.76 -9.19 54.92
C LEU A 27 21.42 -8.10 53.90
N SER A 28 22.02 -6.91 54.00
CA SER A 28 21.87 -5.85 52.99
C SER A 28 22.42 -6.32 51.66
N TRP A 29 23.61 -6.91 51.57
CA TRP A 29 24.15 -7.45 50.31
C TRP A 29 23.28 -8.57 49.74
N PHE A 30 22.69 -9.44 50.55
CA PHE A 30 21.80 -10.51 50.08
C PHE A 30 20.44 -9.97 49.60
N ILE A 31 19.91 -8.94 50.25
CA ILE A 31 18.66 -8.25 49.84
C ILE A 31 18.91 -7.39 48.59
N GLU A 32 20.03 -6.67 48.53
CA GLU A 32 20.48 -5.89 47.37
C GLU A 32 20.81 -6.82 46.20
N SER A 33 21.45 -7.97 46.44
CA SER A 33 21.75 -9.01 45.45
C SER A 33 20.49 -9.70 44.97
N ARG A 34 19.49 -10.00 45.82
CA ARG A 34 18.18 -10.50 45.37
C ARG A 34 17.36 -9.45 44.63
N ARG A 35 17.42 -8.18 45.01
CA ARG A 35 16.77 -7.07 44.30
C ARG A 35 17.46 -6.76 42.98
N GLN A 36 18.79 -6.81 42.92
CA GLN A 36 19.58 -6.66 41.71
C GLN A 36 19.45 -7.90 40.82
N ALA A 37 19.34 -9.11 41.37
CA ALA A 37 19.05 -10.34 40.64
C ALA A 37 17.61 -10.38 40.11
N LYS A 38 16.62 -9.86 40.86
CA LYS A 38 15.27 -9.64 40.33
C LYS A 38 15.25 -8.55 39.28
N LYS A 39 15.90 -7.41 39.50
CA LYS A 39 16.01 -6.33 38.51
C LYS A 39 16.86 -6.74 37.29
N SER A 40 17.86 -7.59 37.42
CA SER A 40 18.67 -8.10 36.30
C SER A 40 18.04 -9.30 35.62
N ARG A 41 17.14 -10.03 36.30
CA ARG A 41 16.27 -11.04 35.69
C ARG A 41 15.05 -10.40 35.02
N GLU A 42 14.47 -9.33 35.57
CA GLU A 42 13.43 -8.51 34.94
C GLU A 42 14.00 -7.68 33.79
N ARG A 43 15.18 -7.06 33.96
CA ARG A 43 15.92 -6.43 32.85
C ARG A 43 16.41 -7.46 31.85
N GLY A 44 16.91 -8.62 32.28
CA GLY A 44 17.34 -9.70 31.38
C GLY A 44 16.19 -10.34 30.61
N ILE A 45 15.02 -10.54 31.23
CA ILE A 45 13.78 -10.97 30.55
C ILE A 45 13.24 -9.86 29.66
N SER A 46 13.31 -8.59 30.09
CA SER A 46 12.94 -7.42 29.28
C SER A 46 13.85 -7.26 28.06
N ASP A 47 15.17 -7.42 28.21
CA ASP A 47 16.17 -7.31 27.16
C ASP A 47 16.11 -8.51 26.21
N GLN A 48 15.87 -9.72 26.74
CA GLN A 48 15.67 -10.92 25.93
C GLN A 48 14.33 -10.90 25.19
N ALA A 49 13.25 -10.42 25.81
CA ALA A 49 11.96 -10.21 25.15
C ALA A 49 12.07 -9.10 24.10
N ARG A 50 12.78 -8.01 24.38
CA ARG A 50 13.05 -6.92 23.43
C ARG A 50 13.89 -7.39 22.25
N ALA A 51 14.94 -8.18 22.48
CA ALA A 51 15.75 -8.79 21.43
C ALA A 51 14.93 -9.77 20.57
N SER A 52 14.06 -10.57 21.19
CA SER A 52 13.15 -11.48 20.48
C SER A 52 12.12 -10.72 19.64
N SER A 53 11.50 -9.67 20.20
CA SER A 53 10.58 -8.78 19.50
C SER A 53 11.26 -8.05 18.34
N LEU A 54 12.48 -7.54 18.55
CA LEU A 54 13.27 -6.90 17.51
C LEU A 54 13.61 -7.87 16.38
N SER A 55 14.11 -9.07 16.70
CA SER A 55 14.41 -10.10 15.70
C SER A 55 13.16 -10.46 14.87
N LYS A 56 12.00 -10.53 15.52
CA LYS A 56 10.72 -10.79 14.86
C LYS A 56 10.29 -9.65 13.95
N VAL A 57 10.38 -8.40 14.39
CA VAL A 57 10.06 -7.22 13.57
C VAL A 57 11.02 -7.08 12.39
N GLN A 58 12.33 -7.31 12.60
CA GLN A 58 13.32 -7.31 11.53
C GLN A 58 13.05 -8.41 10.51
N SER A 59 12.72 -9.63 10.95
CA SER A 59 12.34 -10.70 10.03
C SER A 59 11.12 -10.36 9.18
N ILE A 60 10.12 -9.69 9.76
CA ILE A 60 8.93 -9.23 9.04
C ILE A 60 9.27 -8.10 8.07
N LEU A 61 10.12 -7.16 8.50
CA LEU A 61 10.60 -6.07 7.66
C LEU A 61 11.33 -6.62 6.43
N TYR A 62 12.27 -7.56 6.60
CA TYR A 62 12.97 -8.20 5.48
C TYR A 62 12.02 -8.92 4.50
N GLU A 63 10.99 -9.59 5.00
CA GLU A 63 9.99 -10.24 4.15
C GLU A 63 9.19 -9.22 3.33
N PHE A 64 8.83 -8.10 3.93
CA PHE A 64 8.10 -7.03 3.24
C PHE A 64 9.00 -6.26 2.28
N GLU A 65 10.28 -6.06 2.61
CA GLU A 65 11.27 -5.46 1.70
C GLU A 65 11.43 -6.30 0.43
N ASN A 66 11.53 -7.63 0.56
CA ASN A 66 11.58 -8.52 -0.60
C ASN A 66 10.29 -8.44 -1.43
N SER A 67 9.13 -8.56 -0.77
CA SER A 67 7.83 -8.49 -1.45
C SER A 67 7.62 -7.13 -2.15
N PHE A 68 8.07 -6.05 -1.53
CA PHE A 68 8.03 -4.71 -2.12
C PHE A 68 9.01 -4.56 -3.28
N SER A 69 10.20 -5.16 -3.22
CA SER A 69 11.14 -5.17 -4.35
C SER A 69 10.54 -5.86 -5.57
N ASP A 70 9.86 -6.99 -5.38
CA ASP A 70 9.17 -7.72 -6.45
C ASP A 70 8.02 -6.88 -7.03
N LEU A 71 7.25 -6.22 -6.16
CA LEU A 71 6.19 -5.28 -6.54
C LEU A 71 6.75 -4.11 -7.37
N ILE A 72 7.87 -3.50 -6.95
CA ILE A 72 8.52 -2.40 -7.69
C ILE A 72 9.01 -2.89 -9.06
N ALA A 73 9.64 -4.05 -9.13
CA ALA A 73 10.10 -4.62 -10.38
C ALA A 73 8.92 -4.83 -11.36
N SER A 74 7.82 -5.40 -10.86
CA SER A 74 6.60 -5.62 -11.64
C SER A 74 5.98 -4.31 -12.11
N ALA A 75 5.82 -3.33 -11.20
CA ALA A 75 5.29 -2.01 -11.51
C ALA A 75 6.10 -1.28 -12.59
N GLN A 76 7.44 -1.28 -12.46
CA GLN A 76 8.31 -0.63 -13.43
C GLN A 76 8.19 -1.22 -14.85
N THR A 77 7.88 -2.52 -14.97
CA THR A 77 7.67 -3.15 -16.28
C THR A 77 6.41 -2.63 -16.99
N PHE A 78 5.40 -2.23 -16.21
CA PHE A 78 4.16 -1.64 -16.69
C PHE A 78 4.31 -0.12 -16.92
N GLU A 79 4.78 0.61 -15.90
CA GLU A 79 4.82 2.08 -15.86
C GLU A 79 5.82 2.66 -16.86
N ARG A 80 7.09 2.22 -16.86
CA ARG A 80 8.17 2.89 -17.63
C ARG A 80 7.84 3.00 -19.13
N PRO A 81 7.33 1.96 -19.81
CA PRO A 81 6.97 2.09 -21.21
C PRO A 81 5.80 3.08 -21.45
N ILE A 82 4.89 3.24 -20.49
CA ILE A 82 3.78 4.19 -20.60
C ILE A 82 4.28 5.61 -20.33
N ASP A 83 4.98 5.81 -19.21
CA ASP A 83 5.35 7.13 -18.68
C ASP A 83 6.46 7.81 -19.49
N ASN A 84 7.36 7.03 -20.10
CA ASN A 84 8.39 7.57 -20.99
C ASN A 84 7.82 8.20 -22.28
N ARG A 85 6.52 8.03 -22.54
CA ARG A 85 5.83 8.53 -23.74
C ARG A 85 4.82 9.61 -23.32
N SER A 86 5.24 10.87 -23.39
CA SER A 86 4.40 12.04 -23.08
C SER A 86 3.50 12.47 -24.26
N GLY A 87 2.42 13.22 -23.97
CA GLY A 87 1.53 13.81 -24.98
C GLY A 87 0.82 12.77 -25.86
N ASP A 88 0.87 12.92 -27.17
CA ASP A 88 0.22 11.97 -28.11
C ASP A 88 1.11 10.77 -28.49
N ARG A 89 2.38 10.76 -28.03
CA ARG A 89 3.38 9.74 -28.41
C ARG A 89 2.98 8.31 -28.02
N LEU A 90 2.24 8.16 -26.92
CA LEU A 90 1.74 6.84 -26.50
C LEU A 90 0.67 6.33 -27.47
N GLY A 91 -0.25 7.19 -27.90
CA GLY A 91 -1.27 6.81 -28.89
C GLY A 91 -0.66 6.48 -30.25
N GLU A 92 0.34 7.25 -30.68
CA GLU A 92 1.09 6.97 -31.92
C GLU A 92 1.86 5.64 -31.83
N TYR A 93 2.52 5.38 -30.70
CA TYR A 93 3.19 4.11 -30.48
C TYR A 93 2.22 2.92 -30.52
N LEU A 94 1.07 3.03 -29.85
CA LEU A 94 0.02 2.01 -29.86
C LEU A 94 -0.54 1.73 -31.26
N ARG A 95 -0.60 2.76 -32.11
CA ARG A 95 -1.04 2.61 -33.50
C ARG A 95 -0.10 1.73 -34.33
N HIS A 96 1.20 1.80 -34.06
CA HIS A 96 2.22 0.99 -34.72
C HIS A 96 2.48 -0.35 -34.03
N HIS A 97 2.11 -0.45 -32.75
CA HIS A 97 2.36 -1.61 -31.88
C HIS A 97 1.10 -1.98 -31.08
N PRO A 98 -0.01 -2.38 -31.74
CA PRO A 98 -1.26 -2.69 -31.05
C PRO A 98 -1.13 -3.85 -30.06
N GLU A 99 -0.19 -4.78 -30.29
CA GLU A 99 0.15 -5.87 -29.37
C GLU A 99 0.60 -5.39 -27.98
N PHE A 100 1.06 -4.13 -27.89
CA PHE A 100 1.45 -3.54 -26.62
C PHE A 100 0.28 -3.45 -25.63
N ILE A 101 -0.98 -3.39 -26.09
CA ILE A 101 -2.17 -3.37 -25.23
C ILE A 101 -2.31 -4.70 -24.48
N ASP A 102 -2.14 -5.82 -25.17
CA ASP A 102 -2.12 -7.16 -24.59
C ASP A 102 -0.98 -7.32 -23.58
N VAL A 103 0.23 -6.93 -24.00
CA VAL A 103 1.43 -6.97 -23.14
C VAL A 103 1.25 -6.11 -21.88
N SER A 104 0.63 -4.94 -22.01
CA SER A 104 0.36 -4.04 -20.87
C SER A 104 -0.67 -4.64 -19.93
N SER A 105 -1.70 -5.30 -20.47
CA SER A 105 -2.72 -5.98 -19.67
C SER A 105 -2.14 -7.16 -18.88
N GLU A 106 -1.24 -7.93 -19.48
CA GLU A 106 -0.52 -9.01 -18.80
C GLU A 106 0.38 -8.50 -17.67
N ARG A 107 1.18 -7.46 -17.95
CA ARG A 107 2.06 -6.82 -16.95
C ARG A 107 1.28 -6.26 -15.78
N LEU A 108 0.13 -5.66 -16.06
CA LEU A 108 -0.78 -5.17 -15.03
C LEU A 108 -1.31 -6.32 -14.14
N GLY A 109 -1.68 -7.45 -14.76
CA GLY A 109 -2.06 -8.66 -14.04
C GLY A 109 -0.95 -9.19 -13.13
N ASN A 110 0.29 -9.20 -13.60
CA ASN A 110 1.45 -9.58 -12.79
C ASN A 110 1.67 -8.62 -11.62
N PHE A 111 1.51 -7.31 -11.83
CA PHE A 111 1.59 -6.33 -10.75
C PHE A 111 0.54 -6.58 -9.67
N TYR A 112 -0.68 -6.96 -10.04
CA TYR A 112 -1.74 -7.28 -9.07
C TYR A 112 -1.45 -8.51 -8.24
N GLN A 113 -0.82 -9.53 -8.83
CA GLN A 113 -0.37 -10.69 -8.06
C GLN A 113 0.67 -10.29 -7.00
N GLU A 114 1.56 -9.34 -7.30
CA GLU A 114 2.53 -8.87 -6.31
C GLU A 114 1.88 -8.01 -5.21
N VAL A 115 0.89 -7.17 -5.56
CA VAL A 115 0.09 -6.44 -4.55
C VAL A 115 -0.68 -7.40 -3.64
N ASP A 116 -1.28 -8.45 -4.21
CA ASP A 116 -1.99 -9.50 -3.46
C ASP A 116 -1.05 -10.21 -2.48
N ARG A 117 0.11 -10.67 -2.96
CA ARG A 117 1.13 -11.29 -2.09
C ARG A 117 1.59 -10.37 -0.97
N PHE A 118 1.81 -9.10 -1.28
CA PHE A 118 2.19 -8.09 -0.29
C PHE A 118 1.09 -7.92 0.77
N TYR A 119 -0.17 -7.76 0.35
CA TYR A 119 -1.32 -7.65 1.24
C TYR A 119 -1.51 -8.89 2.13
N GLU A 120 -1.46 -10.09 1.55
CA GLU A 120 -1.55 -11.35 2.31
C GLU A 120 -0.45 -11.47 3.35
N SER A 121 0.79 -11.11 2.99
CA SER A 121 1.93 -11.14 3.89
C SER A 121 1.67 -10.24 5.10
N ILE A 122 1.16 -9.04 4.88
CA ILE A 122 0.83 -8.11 5.97
C ILE A 122 -0.29 -8.65 6.87
N GLN A 123 -1.36 -9.19 6.29
CA GLN A 123 -2.46 -9.79 7.06
C GLN A 123 -1.98 -10.93 7.96
N LYS A 124 -1.09 -11.80 7.45
CA LYS A 124 -0.49 -12.90 8.20
C LYS A 124 0.39 -12.38 9.35
N ARG A 125 1.21 -11.36 9.09
CA ARG A 125 2.16 -10.82 10.08
C ARG A 125 1.55 -9.89 11.11
N ARG A 126 0.32 -9.39 10.90
CA ARG A 126 -0.43 -8.63 11.92
C ARG A 126 -0.50 -9.34 13.28
N TYR A 127 -0.78 -10.64 13.30
CA TYR A 127 -0.81 -11.45 14.54
C TYR A 127 0.55 -11.56 15.23
N SER A 128 1.61 -11.40 14.45
CA SER A 128 2.98 -11.45 14.92
C SER A 128 3.46 -10.10 15.46
N LEU A 129 2.96 -8.99 14.89
CA LEU A 129 3.27 -7.63 15.31
C LEU A 129 2.48 -7.18 16.55
N LEU A 130 1.25 -7.67 16.72
CA LEU A 130 0.37 -7.24 17.82
C LEU A 130 0.97 -7.40 19.22
N PRO A 131 1.55 -8.55 19.60
CA PRO A 131 2.19 -8.69 20.91
C PRO A 131 3.40 -7.77 21.11
N VAL A 132 4.10 -7.41 20.03
CA VAL A 132 5.24 -6.50 20.09
C VAL A 132 4.76 -5.07 20.34
N LEU A 133 3.68 -4.67 19.68
CA LEU A 133 3.11 -3.33 19.80
C LEU A 133 2.46 -3.12 21.17
N ASP A 134 1.71 -4.09 21.68
CA ASP A 134 1.11 -4.03 23.04
C ASP A 134 2.17 -3.82 24.14
N SER A 135 3.42 -4.22 23.90
CA SER A 135 4.53 -4.05 24.85
C SER A 135 5.16 -2.65 24.86
N LEU A 136 4.83 -1.79 23.90
CA LEU A 136 5.41 -0.45 23.75
C LEU A 136 4.52 0.64 24.35
N HIS A 137 5.14 1.61 25.03
CA HIS A 137 4.48 2.87 25.34
C HIS A 137 4.18 3.59 24.01
N SER A 138 2.91 3.93 23.73
CA SER A 138 2.32 4.35 22.43
C SER A 138 2.03 3.26 21.38
N GLY A 139 2.10 1.98 21.75
CA GLY A 139 1.78 0.85 20.86
C GLY A 139 0.37 0.89 20.24
N ASP A 140 -0.63 1.32 21.01
CA ASP A 140 -2.03 1.39 20.58
C ASP A 140 -2.23 2.33 19.39
N LYS A 141 -1.56 3.49 19.39
CA LYS A 141 -1.64 4.46 18.29
C LYS A 141 -0.99 3.90 17.02
N PHE A 142 0.20 3.32 17.14
CA PHE A 142 0.85 2.69 15.98
C PHE A 142 0.03 1.51 15.44
N MET A 143 -0.59 0.71 16.32
CA MET A 143 -1.48 -0.36 15.90
C MET A 143 -2.72 0.18 15.16
N TYR A 144 -3.26 1.31 15.60
CA TYR A 144 -4.36 1.97 14.89
C TYR A 144 -3.91 2.43 13.50
N ASP A 145 -2.76 3.11 13.40
CA ASP A 145 -2.22 3.61 12.13
C ASP A 145 -1.87 2.45 11.18
N LEU A 146 -1.20 1.40 11.68
CA LEU A 146 -0.89 0.21 10.88
C LEU A 146 -2.16 -0.51 10.39
N LYS A 147 -3.23 -0.56 11.19
CA LYS A 147 -4.52 -1.13 10.76
C LYS A 147 -5.16 -0.28 9.66
N GLN A 148 -5.07 1.05 9.74
CA GLN A 148 -5.53 1.96 8.70
C GLN A 148 -4.77 1.70 7.40
N ASP A 149 -3.44 1.57 7.43
CA ASP A 149 -2.64 1.31 6.23
C ASP A 149 -2.96 -0.05 5.62
N ILE A 150 -3.14 -1.07 6.45
CA ILE A 150 -3.56 -2.40 6.00
C ILE A 150 -4.92 -2.33 5.32
N GLN A 151 -5.85 -1.55 5.88
CA GLN A 151 -7.14 -1.32 5.26
C GLN A 151 -7.00 -0.58 3.94
N GLN A 152 -6.16 0.46 3.86
CA GLN A 152 -5.89 1.21 2.64
C GLN A 152 -5.27 0.33 1.55
N VAL A 153 -4.31 -0.54 1.87
CA VAL A 153 -3.77 -1.53 0.94
C VAL A 153 -4.85 -2.52 0.49
N GLY A 154 -5.76 -2.93 1.38
CA GLY A 154 -6.90 -3.76 1.02
C GLY A 154 -7.91 -3.06 0.11
N GLU A 155 -8.20 -1.79 0.38
CA GLU A 155 -9.04 -0.93 -0.47
C GLU A 155 -8.39 -0.71 -1.84
N LEU A 156 -7.07 -0.51 -1.89
CA LEU A 156 -6.30 -0.44 -3.13
C LEU A 156 -6.34 -1.75 -3.89
N TYR A 157 -6.12 -2.89 -3.22
CA TYR A 157 -6.25 -4.21 -3.85
C TYR A 157 -7.63 -4.40 -4.50
N ASN A 158 -8.70 -4.02 -3.80
CA ASN A 158 -10.06 -4.04 -4.36
C ASN A 158 -10.19 -3.05 -5.52
N LYS A 159 -9.64 -1.84 -5.37
CA LYS A 159 -9.69 -0.79 -6.38
C LYS A 159 -8.95 -1.19 -7.64
N LEU A 160 -7.80 -1.85 -7.54
CA LEU A 160 -7.01 -2.37 -8.66
C LEU A 160 -7.74 -3.47 -9.44
N ASN A 161 -8.74 -4.14 -8.85
CA ASN A 161 -9.64 -5.04 -9.58
C ASN A 161 -10.87 -4.33 -10.18
N SER A 162 -10.98 -3.01 -9.99
CA SER A 162 -12.04 -2.13 -10.48
C SER A 162 -11.42 -0.88 -11.14
N GLY A 163 -12.20 0.17 -11.43
CA GLY A 163 -11.62 1.43 -11.91
C GLY A 163 -10.89 1.30 -13.26
N TRP A 164 -9.71 1.92 -13.38
CA TRP A 164 -9.03 2.07 -14.69
C TRP A 164 -8.53 0.75 -15.28
N SER A 165 -8.24 -0.23 -14.43
CA SER A 165 -7.81 -1.55 -14.88
C SER A 165 -8.95 -2.37 -15.46
N GLN A 166 -10.12 -2.29 -14.82
CA GLN A 166 -11.34 -2.91 -15.31
C GLN A 166 -11.76 -2.21 -16.60
N LEU A 167 -11.69 -0.87 -16.64
CA LEU A 167 -11.91 -0.12 -17.87
C LEU A 167 -10.97 -0.55 -19.00
N LEU A 168 -9.67 -0.77 -18.71
CA LEU A 168 -8.73 -1.29 -19.71
C LEU A 168 -9.19 -2.64 -20.26
N ARG A 169 -9.62 -3.58 -19.40
CA ARG A 169 -10.13 -4.89 -19.81
C ARG A 169 -11.41 -4.79 -20.63
N GLU A 170 -12.39 -4.03 -20.16
CA GLU A 170 -13.69 -3.86 -20.83
C GLU A 170 -13.54 -3.15 -22.18
N PHE A 171 -12.80 -2.04 -22.22
CA PHE A 171 -12.55 -1.31 -23.45
C PHE A 171 -11.75 -2.16 -24.45
N HIS A 172 -10.79 -2.96 -23.97
CA HIS A 172 -10.05 -3.87 -24.82
C HIS A 172 -10.94 -4.97 -25.41
N ALA A 173 -11.88 -5.53 -24.63
CA ALA A 173 -12.85 -6.49 -25.14
C ALA A 173 -13.73 -5.87 -26.23
N VAL A 174 -14.27 -4.66 -25.99
CA VAL A 174 -15.05 -3.90 -26.97
C VAL A 174 -14.22 -3.65 -28.24
N TYR A 175 -12.98 -3.21 -28.10
CA TYR A 175 -12.09 -2.97 -29.23
C TYR A 175 -11.84 -4.27 -30.04
N LYS A 176 -11.44 -5.36 -29.37
CA LYS A 176 -11.11 -6.63 -30.05
C LYS A 176 -12.30 -7.23 -30.79
N GLU A 177 -13.49 -7.12 -30.23
CA GLU A 177 -14.70 -7.72 -30.81
C GLU A 177 -15.27 -6.87 -31.94
N TYR A 178 -15.33 -5.54 -31.77
CA TYR A 178 -16.10 -4.68 -32.66
C TYR A 178 -15.25 -3.83 -33.63
N TYR A 179 -13.99 -3.54 -33.31
CA TYR A 179 -13.12 -2.80 -34.23
C TYR A 179 -12.79 -3.58 -35.53
N PRO A 180 -12.56 -4.91 -35.52
CA PRO A 180 -12.35 -5.65 -36.77
C PRO A 180 -13.57 -5.66 -37.70
N ILE A 181 -14.79 -5.58 -37.17
CA ILE A 181 -16.02 -5.46 -37.96
C ILE A 181 -15.98 -4.16 -38.77
N VAL A 182 -15.45 -3.09 -38.17
CA VAL A 182 -15.27 -1.79 -38.81
C VAL A 182 -14.21 -1.85 -39.89
N LEU A 183 -13.04 -2.43 -39.60
CA LEU A 183 -11.95 -2.58 -40.58
C LEU A 183 -12.34 -3.47 -41.77
N ALA A 184 -13.18 -4.49 -41.55
CA ALA A 184 -13.71 -5.33 -42.63
C ALA A 184 -14.66 -4.55 -43.56
N ASP A 185 -15.40 -3.58 -43.00
CA ASP A 185 -16.33 -2.69 -43.71
C ASP A 185 -15.63 -1.44 -44.26
N GLU A 186 -14.42 -1.06 -43.84
CA GLU A 186 -13.62 0.01 -44.48
C GLU A 186 -13.24 -0.32 -45.95
N ASN A 187 -13.34 -1.59 -46.35
CA ASN A 187 -13.31 -1.99 -47.76
C ASN A 187 -14.61 -1.62 -48.52
N HIS A 188 -15.61 -1.08 -47.84
CA HIS A 188 -16.89 -0.57 -48.36
C HIS A 188 -17.06 0.91 -47.96
N ASN A 189 -17.62 1.72 -48.87
CA ASN A 189 -17.73 3.19 -48.82
C ASN A 189 -18.65 3.78 -47.71
N LYS A 190 -18.71 3.21 -46.50
CA LYS A 190 -19.58 3.74 -45.44
C LYS A 190 -18.93 4.92 -44.73
N SER A 191 -19.73 5.95 -44.49
CA SER A 191 -19.39 7.09 -43.64
C SER A 191 -19.28 6.66 -42.17
N GLN A 192 -18.57 7.46 -41.38
CA GLN A 192 -18.44 7.22 -39.94
C GLN A 192 -19.81 7.17 -39.23
N GLU A 193 -20.77 8.01 -39.66
CA GLU A 193 -22.12 8.03 -39.09
C GLU A 193 -22.88 6.72 -39.34
N GLU A 194 -22.76 6.15 -40.54
CA GLU A 194 -23.35 4.85 -40.86
C GLU A 194 -22.71 3.73 -40.04
N MET A 195 -21.39 3.78 -39.83
CA MET A 195 -20.69 2.80 -38.99
C MET A 195 -21.09 2.88 -37.52
N VAL A 196 -21.28 4.09 -36.99
CA VAL A 196 -21.84 4.29 -35.65
C VAL A 196 -23.24 3.68 -35.57
N GLY A 197 -24.11 3.95 -36.55
CA GLY A 197 -25.46 3.38 -36.61
C GLY A 197 -25.45 1.85 -36.58
N LEU A 198 -24.60 1.22 -37.41
CA LEU A 198 -24.47 -0.24 -37.49
C LEU A 198 -24.03 -0.89 -36.18
N LEU A 199 -23.12 -0.25 -35.43
CA LEU A 199 -22.72 -0.74 -34.11
C LEU A 199 -23.83 -0.56 -33.08
N LEU A 200 -24.54 0.57 -33.11
CA LEU A 200 -25.65 0.85 -32.19
C LEU A 200 -26.94 0.05 -32.48
N GLU A 201 -27.00 -0.70 -33.59
CA GLU A 201 -28.05 -1.69 -33.85
C GLU A 201 -27.76 -3.05 -33.19
N ARG A 202 -26.52 -3.28 -32.74
CA ARG A 202 -26.09 -4.54 -32.17
C ARG A 202 -26.28 -4.58 -30.66
N GLU A 203 -27.14 -5.48 -30.17
CA GLU A 203 -27.47 -5.58 -28.74
C GLU A 203 -26.27 -5.95 -27.85
N ASP A 204 -25.37 -6.79 -28.36
CA ASP A 204 -24.14 -7.20 -27.68
C ASP A 204 -23.15 -6.03 -27.53
N TYR A 205 -22.95 -5.25 -28.60
CA TYR A 205 -22.18 -4.02 -28.56
C TYR A 205 -22.76 -3.02 -27.57
N ILE A 206 -24.07 -2.75 -27.66
CA ILE A 206 -24.75 -1.80 -26.75
C ILE A 206 -24.54 -2.24 -25.30
N ARG A 207 -24.67 -3.53 -24.99
CA ARG A 207 -24.46 -4.04 -23.63
C ARG A 207 -23.04 -3.81 -23.14
N ALA A 208 -22.03 -4.11 -23.95
CA ALA A 208 -20.62 -3.95 -23.59
C ALA A 208 -20.23 -2.47 -23.48
N MET A 209 -20.73 -1.61 -24.36
CA MET A 209 -20.55 -0.16 -24.27
C MET A 209 -21.23 0.40 -23.01
N LEU A 210 -22.46 -0.02 -22.70
CA LEU A 210 -23.19 0.47 -21.53
C LEU A 210 -22.56 0.02 -20.21
N SER A 211 -21.85 -1.11 -20.14
CA SER A 211 -21.08 -1.47 -18.93
C SER A 211 -20.03 -0.41 -18.62
N ILE A 212 -19.41 0.16 -19.65
CA ILE A 212 -18.43 1.24 -19.53
C ILE A 212 -19.11 2.57 -19.23
N LEU A 213 -20.12 2.96 -20.02
CA LEU A 213 -20.72 4.30 -19.94
C LEU A 213 -21.53 4.54 -18.66
N LEU A 214 -22.04 3.48 -18.02
CA LEU A 214 -22.84 3.57 -16.80
C LEU A 214 -22.02 3.31 -15.52
N ASP A 215 -20.75 2.94 -15.62
CA ASP A 215 -19.91 2.75 -14.44
C ASP A 215 -19.46 4.12 -13.89
N LYS A 216 -19.93 4.42 -12.67
CA LYS A 216 -19.59 5.65 -11.92
C LYS A 216 -18.10 5.85 -11.75
N SER A 217 -17.33 4.77 -11.60
CA SER A 217 -15.89 4.83 -11.40
C SER A 217 -15.15 5.34 -12.64
N TYR A 218 -15.79 5.30 -13.82
CA TYR A 218 -15.22 5.79 -15.07
C TYR A 218 -15.63 7.22 -15.43
N TRP A 219 -16.43 7.89 -14.58
CA TRP A 219 -17.00 9.21 -14.89
C TRP A 219 -15.98 10.22 -15.40
N THR A 220 -14.82 10.35 -14.73
CA THR A 220 -13.75 11.30 -15.13
C THR A 220 -13.16 11.05 -16.53
N TRP A 221 -13.46 9.90 -17.12
CA TRP A 221 -13.17 9.60 -18.52
C TRP A 221 -14.41 9.72 -19.39
N VAL A 222 -15.53 9.15 -18.94
CA VAL A 222 -16.80 9.10 -19.66
C VAL A 222 -17.37 10.49 -19.93
N GLU A 223 -17.16 11.45 -19.03
CA GLU A 223 -17.58 12.85 -19.19
C GLU A 223 -17.08 13.46 -20.51
N SER A 224 -15.93 13.00 -21.02
CA SER A 224 -15.39 13.47 -22.30
C SER A 224 -16.25 13.10 -23.52
N PHE A 225 -17.16 12.13 -23.38
CA PHE A 225 -18.13 11.74 -24.40
C PHE A 225 -19.49 12.39 -24.18
N VAL A 226 -19.72 13.06 -23.06
CA VAL A 226 -20.99 13.73 -22.74
C VAL A 226 -20.93 15.19 -23.21
N PRO A 227 -21.94 15.71 -23.93
CA PRO A 227 -21.99 17.13 -24.22
C PRO A 227 -22.07 17.97 -22.95
N LYS A 228 -21.39 19.11 -22.91
CA LYS A 228 -21.32 20.00 -21.73
C LYS A 228 -22.69 20.37 -21.18
N GLU A 229 -23.64 20.62 -22.07
CA GLU A 229 -25.02 20.97 -21.74
C GLU A 229 -25.82 19.82 -21.10
N MET A 230 -25.31 18.58 -21.14
CA MET A 230 -25.94 17.37 -20.60
C MET A 230 -25.14 16.74 -19.44
N GLU A 231 -23.98 17.29 -19.05
CA GLU A 231 -23.11 16.71 -18.01
C GLU A 231 -23.85 16.50 -16.68
N GLU A 232 -24.58 17.50 -16.18
CA GLU A 232 -25.32 17.41 -14.92
C GLU A 232 -26.47 16.38 -14.98
N ALA A 233 -27.17 16.32 -16.11
CA ALA A 233 -28.23 15.34 -16.33
C ALA A 233 -27.67 13.91 -16.35
N TYR A 234 -26.53 13.71 -17.03
CA TYR A 234 -25.84 12.43 -17.08
C TYR A 234 -25.31 12.01 -15.70
N LYS A 235 -24.70 12.94 -14.96
CA LYS A 235 -24.20 12.69 -13.62
C LYS A 235 -25.33 12.31 -12.67
N THR A 236 -26.46 13.02 -12.73
CA THR A 236 -27.67 12.69 -11.97
C THR A 236 -28.18 11.29 -12.33
N MET A 237 -28.23 10.95 -13.62
CA MET A 237 -28.62 9.61 -14.09
C MET A 237 -27.73 8.51 -13.47
N LEU A 238 -26.41 8.73 -13.44
CA LEU A 238 -25.50 7.78 -12.79
C LEU A 238 -25.87 7.65 -11.30
N GLU A 239 -26.02 8.77 -10.59
CA GLU A 239 -26.28 8.78 -9.15
C GLU A 239 -27.60 8.10 -8.75
N THR A 240 -28.71 8.43 -9.43
CA THR A 240 -30.08 8.02 -9.07
C THR A 240 -30.55 6.75 -9.76
N ASN A 241 -29.83 6.24 -10.76
CA ASN A 241 -30.27 5.20 -11.70
C ASN A 241 -31.54 5.56 -12.51
N GLU A 242 -31.97 6.82 -12.50
CA GLU A 242 -33.07 7.30 -13.35
C GLU A 242 -32.53 7.53 -14.76
N ARG A 243 -33.03 6.77 -15.73
CA ARG A 243 -32.51 6.80 -17.10
C ARG A 243 -32.91 8.07 -17.84
N ASP A 244 -31.94 8.95 -18.09
CA ASP A 244 -32.05 9.97 -19.13
C ASP A 244 -31.60 9.36 -20.47
N ALA A 245 -32.57 8.89 -21.25
CA ALA A 245 -32.32 8.26 -22.54
C ALA A 245 -31.63 9.20 -23.54
N ALA A 246 -31.86 10.52 -23.46
CA ALA A 246 -31.29 11.46 -24.41
C ALA A 246 -29.79 11.68 -24.12
N ALA A 247 -29.43 11.92 -22.86
CA ALA A 247 -28.05 12.08 -22.45
C ALA A 247 -27.23 10.80 -22.71
N LEU A 248 -27.80 9.63 -22.38
CA LEU A 248 -27.15 8.34 -22.59
C LEU A 248 -26.94 8.02 -24.08
N ASN A 249 -27.97 8.23 -24.92
CA ASN A 249 -27.85 8.01 -26.36
C ASN A 249 -26.79 8.91 -26.99
N ARG A 250 -26.69 10.17 -26.53
CA ARG A 250 -25.69 11.10 -27.05
C ARG A 250 -24.27 10.71 -26.64
N ALA A 251 -24.08 10.27 -25.39
CA ALA A 251 -22.81 9.72 -24.93
C ALA A 251 -22.42 8.46 -25.70
N ALA A 252 -23.38 7.56 -25.97
CA ALA A 252 -23.18 6.35 -26.76
C ALA A 252 -22.70 6.65 -28.19
N VAL A 253 -23.36 7.57 -28.89
CA VAL A 253 -22.96 8.02 -30.23
C VAL A 253 -21.55 8.62 -30.21
N ASN A 254 -21.25 9.48 -29.23
CA ASN A 254 -19.93 10.11 -29.12
C ASN A 254 -18.84 9.09 -28.79
N PHE A 255 -19.07 8.19 -27.84
CA PHE A 255 -18.16 7.11 -27.48
C PHE A 255 -17.84 6.25 -28.69
N THR A 256 -18.87 5.78 -29.39
CA THR A 256 -18.74 4.95 -30.60
C THR A 256 -17.95 5.72 -31.67
N GLY A 257 -18.29 6.99 -31.90
CA GLY A 257 -17.57 7.84 -32.83
C GLY A 257 -16.07 7.98 -32.50
N HIS A 258 -15.72 8.12 -31.22
CA HIS A 258 -14.32 8.20 -30.78
C HIS A 258 -13.58 6.86 -30.90
N LEU A 259 -14.25 5.75 -30.57
CA LEU A 259 -13.72 4.39 -30.76
C LEU A 259 -13.35 4.14 -32.22
N LEU A 260 -14.18 4.60 -33.16
CA LEU A 260 -13.93 4.46 -34.60
C LEU A 260 -12.81 5.38 -35.09
N LYS A 261 -12.76 6.62 -34.58
CA LYS A 261 -11.85 7.64 -35.09
C LYS A 261 -10.41 7.46 -34.62
N ASP A 262 -10.19 7.20 -33.33
CA ASP A 262 -8.84 7.05 -32.78
C ASP A 262 -8.85 6.20 -31.49
N PRO A 263 -9.02 4.87 -31.61
CA PRO A 263 -9.08 3.97 -30.45
C PRO A 263 -7.76 3.98 -29.65
N TYR A 264 -6.63 4.21 -30.31
CA TYR A 264 -5.32 4.23 -29.66
C TYR A 264 -5.12 5.42 -28.74
N ARG A 265 -5.77 6.56 -29.03
CA ARG A 265 -5.81 7.69 -28.11
C ARG A 265 -6.60 7.36 -26.85
N LEU A 266 -7.71 6.62 -26.98
CA LEU A 266 -8.51 6.16 -25.84
C LEU A 266 -7.71 5.18 -24.98
N PHE A 267 -7.04 4.19 -25.59
CA PHE A 267 -6.12 3.30 -24.87
C PHE A 267 -4.99 4.07 -24.16
N ALA A 268 -4.39 5.07 -24.81
CA ALA A 268 -3.34 5.87 -24.20
C ALA A 268 -3.82 6.63 -22.94
N GLN A 269 -5.05 7.14 -22.96
CA GLN A 269 -5.66 7.78 -21.79
C GLN A 269 -5.86 6.78 -20.64
N ILE A 270 -6.43 5.61 -20.95
CA ILE A 270 -6.70 4.56 -19.95
C ILE A 270 -5.38 4.04 -19.35
N LEU A 271 -4.39 3.73 -20.18
CA LEU A 271 -3.09 3.22 -19.74
C LEU A 271 -2.35 4.21 -18.84
N ARG A 272 -2.40 5.51 -19.15
CA ARG A 272 -1.80 6.55 -18.28
C ARG A 272 -2.46 6.63 -16.92
N ARG A 273 -3.79 6.60 -16.88
CA ARG A 273 -4.53 6.64 -15.62
C ARG A 273 -4.28 5.38 -14.80
N THR A 274 -4.19 4.24 -15.46
CA THR A 274 -3.79 2.98 -14.84
C THR A 274 -2.35 3.05 -14.28
N SER A 275 -1.41 3.67 -15.00
CA SER A 275 -0.03 3.91 -14.53
C SER A 275 -0.03 4.72 -13.22
N VAL A 276 -0.85 5.76 -13.14
CA VAL A 276 -1.01 6.55 -11.90
C VAL A 276 -1.55 5.71 -10.74
N GLU A 277 -2.50 4.79 -10.99
CA GLU A 277 -2.98 3.89 -9.92
C GLU A 277 -1.92 2.90 -9.44
N VAL A 278 -1.10 2.37 -10.36
CA VAL A 278 0.04 1.50 -10.01
C VAL A 278 1.05 2.26 -9.14
N GLN A 279 1.33 3.52 -9.50
CA GLN A 279 2.16 4.43 -8.72
C GLN A 279 1.59 4.69 -7.32
N THR A 280 0.28 4.97 -7.21
CA THR A 280 -0.38 5.15 -5.91
C THR A 280 -0.26 3.88 -5.05
N ALA A 281 -0.54 2.70 -5.62
CA ALA A 281 -0.43 1.44 -4.89
C ALA A 281 0.99 1.19 -4.34
N ARG A 282 2.03 1.54 -5.11
CA ARG A 282 3.42 1.49 -4.63
C ARG A 282 3.68 2.42 -3.44
N ILE A 283 3.20 3.66 -3.49
CA ILE A 283 3.39 4.65 -2.42
C ILE A 283 2.80 4.13 -1.11
N GLU A 284 1.63 3.52 -1.19
CA GLU A 284 0.89 3.01 -0.03
C GLU A 284 1.56 1.75 0.55
N CYS A 285 2.09 0.88 -0.31
CA CYS A 285 2.92 -0.25 0.14
C CYS A 285 4.24 0.23 0.80
N LYS A 286 4.85 1.30 0.28
CA LYS A 286 6.06 1.90 0.82
C LYS A 286 5.84 2.51 2.20
N ASP A 287 4.66 3.08 2.45
CA ASP A 287 4.30 3.69 3.74
C ASP A 287 4.40 2.67 4.89
N ILE A 288 3.95 1.44 4.65
CA ILE A 288 4.05 0.34 5.62
C ILE A 288 5.51 0.01 5.94
N LEU A 289 6.41 0.01 4.94
CA LEU A 289 7.83 -0.22 5.16
C LEU A 289 8.49 0.91 5.97
N ILE A 290 8.12 2.16 5.69
CA ILE A 290 8.60 3.32 6.44
C ILE A 290 8.23 3.18 7.92
N LYS A 291 6.98 2.82 8.21
CA LYS A 291 6.46 2.64 9.57
C LYS A 291 7.12 1.47 10.30
N LEU A 292 7.35 0.34 9.64
CA LEU A 292 8.07 -0.80 10.22
C LEU A 292 9.57 -0.51 10.44
N SER A 293 10.18 0.28 9.57
CA SER A 293 11.55 0.76 9.74
C SER A 293 11.64 1.68 10.97
N ALA A 294 10.70 2.59 11.15
CA ALA A 294 10.61 3.46 12.34
C ALA A 294 10.39 2.64 13.62
N LEU A 295 9.54 1.61 13.57
CA LEU A 295 9.33 0.67 14.68
C LEU A 295 10.61 -0.07 15.05
N THR A 296 11.35 -0.56 14.05
CA THR A 296 12.64 -1.23 14.25
C THR A 296 13.64 -0.29 14.92
N HIS A 297 13.72 0.98 14.46
CA HIS A 297 14.58 1.99 15.07
C HIS A 297 14.19 2.29 16.52
N LYS A 298 12.89 2.40 16.82
CA LYS A 298 12.39 2.57 18.19
C LYS A 298 12.74 1.38 19.09
N LEU A 299 12.63 0.15 18.57
CA LEU A 299 13.00 -1.06 19.31
C LEU A 299 14.51 -1.14 19.55
N LEU A 300 15.35 -0.60 18.66
CA LEU A 300 16.81 -0.51 18.81
C LEU A 300 17.26 0.61 19.76
N SER A 301 16.52 1.73 19.81
CA SER A 301 16.93 2.91 20.57
C SER A 301 16.71 2.75 22.07
N ASN A 302 17.75 2.95 22.88
CA ASN A 302 17.62 3.00 24.35
C ASN A 302 17.08 4.33 24.87
N GLN A 303 16.76 5.28 23.99
CA GLN A 303 16.18 6.58 24.34
C GLN A 303 14.67 6.57 24.09
N GLU A 304 13.93 7.41 24.82
CA GLU A 304 12.53 7.70 24.52
C GLU A 304 12.45 8.50 23.20
N VAL A 305 12.44 7.79 22.08
CA VAL A 305 12.23 8.39 20.77
C VAL A 305 10.75 8.29 20.42
N ASN A 306 10.17 9.44 20.07
CA ASN A 306 8.80 9.49 19.58
C ASN A 306 8.72 8.80 18.21
N LEU A 307 7.79 7.87 18.07
CA LEU A 307 7.62 7.08 16.85
C LEU A 307 7.08 7.94 15.70
N ASP A 308 6.19 8.89 15.99
CA ASP A 308 5.62 9.79 14.99
C ASP A 308 6.68 10.67 14.35
N ASP A 309 7.61 11.18 15.17
CA ASP A 309 8.70 12.02 14.70
C ASP A 309 9.68 11.21 13.82
N LEU A 310 9.90 9.93 14.14
CA LEU A 310 10.68 9.02 13.31
C LEU A 310 10.01 8.71 11.98
N ILE A 311 8.70 8.45 11.97
CA ILE A 311 7.94 8.21 10.74
C ILE A 311 8.05 9.42 9.82
N LYS A 312 7.72 10.63 10.32
CA LYS A 312 7.85 11.87 9.55
C LYS A 312 9.25 12.10 9.02
N LYS A 313 10.27 11.80 9.84
CA LYS A 313 11.67 11.88 9.42
C LYS A 313 11.98 10.92 8.27
N TYR A 314 11.46 9.69 8.30
CA TYR A 314 11.70 8.71 7.25
C TYR A 314 10.88 8.96 5.99
N GLU A 315 9.72 9.60 6.11
CA GLU A 315 8.91 10.06 4.97
C GLU A 315 9.61 11.14 4.13
N THR A 316 10.56 11.89 4.70
CA THR A 316 11.27 12.94 3.94
C THR A 316 12.22 12.36 2.90
N GLU A 317 12.45 13.16 1.84
CA GLU A 317 13.35 12.82 0.73
C GLU A 317 14.80 12.55 1.15
N ASP A 318 15.24 13.13 2.27
CA ASP A 318 16.58 12.93 2.83
C ASP A 318 16.79 11.52 3.39
N TYR A 319 15.71 10.75 3.58
CA TYR A 319 15.74 9.38 4.11
C TYR A 319 15.12 8.40 3.12
N LEU A 320 13.89 7.94 3.34
CA LEU A 320 13.24 6.94 2.48
C LEU A 320 12.34 7.58 1.41
N GLY A 321 11.83 8.80 1.66
CA GLY A 321 11.04 9.61 0.74
C GLY A 321 9.71 8.95 0.33
N LYS A 322 8.60 9.20 1.01
CA LYS A 322 7.32 8.51 0.75
C LYS A 322 6.88 8.60 -0.72
N GLU A 323 6.96 9.79 -1.29
CA GLU A 323 6.53 10.09 -2.67
C GLU A 323 7.63 9.86 -3.71
N ARG A 324 8.87 9.60 -3.27
CA ARG A 324 9.98 9.34 -4.19
C ARG A 324 9.74 8.06 -4.99
N PHE A 325 9.57 8.22 -6.28
CA PHE A 325 9.58 7.12 -7.23
C PHE A 325 10.95 6.46 -7.20
N ILE A 326 10.99 5.18 -6.79
CA ILE A 326 12.16 4.33 -6.96
C ILE A 326 12.29 4.11 -8.47
N HIS A 327 13.29 4.76 -9.06
CA HIS A 327 13.63 4.68 -10.47
C HIS A 327 14.47 3.45 -10.75
#